data_AF-A0A7V1NQF6-F1
#
_entry.id   AF-A0A7V1NQF6-F1
#
_cell.length_a   1.000
_cell.length_b   1.000
_cell.length_c   1.000
_cell.angle_alpha   90.00
_cell.angle_beta   90.00
_cell.angle_gamma   90.00
#
_symmetry.space_group_name_H-M   'P 1'
#
loop_
_entity.id
_entity.type
_entity.pdbx_description
1 polymer ?
#
loop_
_entity_poly.entity_id
_entity_poly.type
_entity_poly.pdbx_seq_one_letter_code
_entity_poly.pdbx_strand_id
1 'polypeptide(L)'
;MKIGTILVRVPGSVEKGKIFKVMSLTHHPMDTGLRKNKKTGKIIPKWIINKVDVYYDKRLITRCNYGIAISANPFLVFDVKAGNKTAPLDFVMYDTKGNIYKKSVSINVT
;
A
#
# COMPACT_ATOMS: atom_id res chain seq x y z
N MET A 1 -11.46 -11.70 -0.99
CA MET A 1 -9.98 -11.54 -1.12
C MET A 1 -9.34 -11.88 0.23
N LYS A 2 -8.10 -12.39 0.23
CA LYS A 2 -7.37 -12.68 1.48
C LYS A 2 -6.90 -11.36 2.13
N ILE A 3 -6.91 -11.27 3.46
CA ILE A 3 -6.34 -10.11 4.18
C ILE A 3 -4.90 -9.88 3.72
N GLY A 4 -4.54 -8.61 3.50
CA GLY A 4 -3.22 -8.21 3.00
C GLY A 4 -3.05 -8.32 1.50
N THR A 5 -4.09 -8.66 0.74
CA THR A 5 -4.04 -8.59 -0.73
C THR A 5 -3.91 -7.14 -1.18
N ILE A 6 -2.87 -6.82 -1.95
CA ILE A 6 -2.62 -5.48 -2.50
C ILE A 6 -2.93 -5.51 -4.00
N LEU A 7 -3.88 -4.69 -4.42
CA LEU A 7 -4.17 -4.39 -5.82
C LEU A 7 -3.44 -3.11 -6.20
N VAL A 8 -2.75 -3.12 -7.34
CA VAL A 8 -2.00 -1.97 -7.84
C VAL A 8 -2.44 -1.70 -9.27
N ARG A 9 -2.76 -0.44 -9.57
CA ARG A 9 -3.09 0.05 -10.89
C ARG A 9 -2.05 1.07 -11.33
N VAL A 10 -1.47 0.79 -12.48
CA VAL A 10 -0.49 1.61 -13.19
C VAL A 10 -0.86 1.61 -14.68
N PRO A 11 -0.44 2.61 -15.48
CA PRO A 11 -0.57 2.55 -16.93
C PRO A 11 0.19 1.35 -17.52
N GLY A 12 -0.24 0.89 -18.70
CA GLY A 12 0.38 -0.27 -19.36
C GLY A 12 1.83 -0.03 -19.80
N SER A 13 2.14 1.20 -20.21
CA SER A 13 3.48 1.70 -20.52
C SER A 13 3.59 3.20 -20.20
N VAL A 14 4.81 3.68 -19.98
CA VAL A 14 5.11 5.09 -19.69
C VAL A 14 6.39 5.49 -20.41
N GLU A 15 6.42 6.64 -21.08
CA GLU A 15 7.64 7.18 -21.66
C GLU A 15 8.68 7.54 -20.59
N LYS A 16 9.95 7.33 -20.91
CA LYS A 16 11.08 7.72 -20.07
C LYS A 16 10.93 9.15 -19.52
N GLY A 17 11.04 9.29 -18.20
CA GLY A 17 11.03 10.59 -17.52
C GLY A 17 9.66 11.26 -17.38
N LYS A 18 8.57 10.69 -17.92
CA LYS A 18 7.21 11.20 -17.67
C LYS A 18 6.72 10.85 -16.27
N ILE A 19 5.80 11.66 -15.77
CA ILE A 19 5.11 11.42 -14.50
C ILE A 19 3.87 10.58 -14.78
N PHE A 20 3.66 9.54 -13.97
CA PHE A 20 2.48 8.70 -14.05
C PHE A 20 1.88 8.47 -12.67
N LYS A 21 0.58 8.17 -12.66
CA LYS A 21 -0.18 7.92 -11.44
C LYS A 21 -0.12 6.45 -11.04
N VAL A 22 0.17 6.22 -9.77
CA VAL A 22 0.11 4.91 -9.13
C VAL A 22 -1.05 4.90 -8.16
N MET A 23 -1.90 3.87 -8.24
CA MET A 23 -2.98 3.66 -7.29
C MET A 23 -2.81 2.29 -6.65
N SER A 24 -2.95 2.21 -5.33
CA SER A 24 -2.95 0.94 -4.61
C SER A 24 -4.15 0.84 -3.68
N LEU A 25 -4.76 -0.34 -3.62
CA LEU A 25 -5.84 -0.70 -2.70
C LEU A 25 -5.42 -1.95 -1.93
N THR A 26 -5.43 -1.87 -0.61
CA THR A 26 -5.03 -3.00 0.23
C THR A 26 -6.21 -3.54 1.01
N HIS A 27 -6.53 -4.83 0.88
CA HIS A 27 -7.62 -5.43 1.63
C HIS A 27 -7.23 -5.63 3.10
N HIS A 28 -7.69 -4.74 3.97
CA HIS A 28 -7.35 -4.74 5.40
C HIS A 28 -8.42 -4.02 6.23
N PRO A 29 -8.82 -4.54 7.42
CA PRO A 29 -9.92 -3.96 8.22
C PRO A 29 -9.59 -2.61 8.85
N MET A 30 -8.32 -2.34 9.15
CA MET A 30 -7.87 -1.11 9.83
C MET A 30 -8.60 -0.86 11.16
N ASP A 31 -8.64 -1.88 12.02
CA ASP A 31 -9.25 -1.78 13.33
C ASP A 31 -8.46 -0.79 14.21
N THR A 32 -9.11 0.28 14.62
CA THR A 32 -8.44 1.42 15.26
C THR A 32 -8.06 1.20 16.71
N GLY A 33 -8.63 0.18 17.37
CA GLY A 33 -8.55 0.02 18.82
C GLY A 33 -9.62 0.78 19.60
N LEU A 34 -10.44 1.61 18.93
CA LEU A 34 -11.43 2.48 19.58
C LEU A 34 -12.86 1.92 19.54
N ARG A 35 -13.12 0.95 18.66
CA ARG A 35 -14.45 0.38 18.46
C ARG A 35 -14.70 -0.76 19.43
N LYS A 36 -15.94 -0.87 19.90
CA LYS A 36 -16.44 -2.03 20.64
C LYS A 36 -17.23 -2.95 19.73
N ASN A 37 -17.12 -4.25 19.95
CA ASN A 37 -17.96 -5.24 19.30
C ASN A 37 -19.39 -5.11 19.85
N LYS A 38 -20.38 -4.91 18.96
CA LYS A 38 -21.78 -4.70 19.35
C LYS A 38 -22.41 -5.87 20.08
N LYS A 39 -21.99 -7.11 19.80
CA LYS A 39 -22.54 -8.33 20.40
C LYS A 39 -21.92 -8.64 21.76
N THR A 40 -20.61 -8.42 21.90
CA THR A 40 -19.86 -8.83 23.11
C THR A 40 -19.51 -7.67 24.04
N GLY A 41 -19.65 -6.42 23.60
CA GLY A 41 -19.26 -5.21 24.36
C GLY A 41 -17.74 -5.01 24.48
N LYS A 42 -16.91 -5.97 24.05
CA LYS A 42 -15.45 -5.92 24.17
C LYS A 42 -14.81 -4.97 23.16
N ILE A 43 -13.71 -4.33 23.54
CA ILE A 43 -12.90 -3.51 22.63
C ILE A 43 -12.29 -4.40 21.55
N ILE A 44 -12.36 -3.95 20.29
CA ILE A 44 -11.67 -4.57 19.16
C ILE A 44 -10.21 -4.09 19.22
N PRO A 45 -9.21 -4.98 19.38
CA PRO A 45 -7.82 -4.57 19.48
C PRO A 45 -7.34 -3.85 18.23
N LYS A 46 -6.39 -2.91 18.40
CA LYS A 46 -5.78 -2.19 17.30
C LYS A 46 -5.10 -3.16 16.33
N TRP A 47 -5.54 -3.11 15.07
CA TRP A 47 -4.95 -3.86 13.97
C TRP A 47 -4.99 -3.00 12.71
N ILE A 48 -3.90 -2.27 12.48
CA ILE A 48 -3.76 -1.38 11.34
C ILE A 48 -2.48 -1.71 10.57
N ILE A 49 -2.47 -1.42 9.27
CA ILE A 49 -1.24 -1.19 8.54
C ILE A 49 -0.65 0.13 9.09
N ASN A 50 0.58 0.09 9.58
CA ASN A 50 1.23 1.26 10.21
C ASN A 50 2.38 1.83 9.37
N LYS A 51 2.94 1.04 8.45
CA LYS A 51 4.03 1.48 7.57
C LYS A 51 3.85 0.91 6.18
N VAL A 52 4.03 1.76 5.17
CA VAL A 52 4.03 1.39 3.75
C VAL A 52 5.31 1.93 3.14
N ASP A 53 6.16 1.03 2.68
CA ASP A 53 7.35 1.35 1.92
C ASP A 53 7.11 1.03 0.45
N VAL A 54 7.43 1.97 -0.44
CA VAL A 54 7.38 1.76 -1.88
C VAL A 54 8.77 1.92 -2.45
N TYR A 55 9.22 0.91 -3.19
CA TYR A 55 10.50 0.89 -3.87
C TYR A 55 10.28 0.91 -5.38
N TYR A 56 11.12 1.65 -6.09
CA TYR A 56 11.18 1.63 -7.56
C TYR A 56 12.61 1.39 -7.99
N ASP A 57 12.85 0.37 -8.83
CA ASP A 57 14.19 -0.10 -9.19
C ASP A 57 15.08 -0.32 -7.94
N LYS A 58 14.51 -1.00 -6.92
CA LYS A 58 15.15 -1.29 -5.61
C LYS A 58 15.47 -0.07 -4.74
N ARG A 59 15.12 1.15 -5.16
CA ARG A 59 15.31 2.38 -4.37
C ARG A 59 14.03 2.74 -3.65
N LEU A 60 14.12 3.03 -2.35
CA LEU A 60 12.97 3.54 -1.58
C LEU A 60 12.58 4.91 -2.15
N ILE A 61 11.40 5.00 -2.77
CA ILE A 61 10.89 6.25 -3.33
C ILE A 61 9.94 6.98 -2.39
N THR A 62 9.22 6.25 -1.54
CA THR A 62 8.38 6.86 -0.50
C THR A 62 8.14 5.89 0.66
N ARG A 63 7.95 6.48 1.84
CA ARG A 63 7.51 5.80 3.06
C ARG A 63 6.32 6.55 3.64
N CYS A 64 5.21 5.85 3.82
CA CYS A 64 4.01 6.39 4.46
C CYS A 64 3.83 5.75 5.83
N ASN A 65 3.73 6.57 6.87
CA ASN A 65 3.38 6.12 8.22
C ASN A 65 1.87 6.31 8.42
N TYR A 66 1.14 5.20 8.49
CA TYR A 66 -0.31 5.22 8.63
C TYR A 66 -0.72 5.29 10.10
N GLY A 67 -1.70 6.15 10.37
CA GLY A 67 -2.35 6.27 11.67
C GLY A 67 -3.68 5.52 11.73
N ILE A 68 -4.32 5.59 12.90
CA ILE A 68 -5.65 5.00 13.14
C ILE A 68 -6.78 5.70 12.36
N ALA A 69 -6.51 6.87 11.77
CA ALA A 69 -7.49 7.63 10.99
C ALA A 69 -7.60 7.16 9.52
N ILE A 70 -6.76 6.20 9.09
CA ILE A 70 -6.87 5.61 7.76
C ILE A 70 -8.02 4.61 7.73
N SER A 71 -8.93 4.79 6.77
CA SER A 71 -10.10 3.95 6.57
C SER A 71 -9.76 2.49 6.26
N ALA A 72 -10.72 1.60 6.53
CA ALA A 72 -10.70 0.22 6.06
C ALA A 72 -10.48 0.16 4.54
N ASN A 73 -9.78 -0.89 4.10
CA ASN A 73 -9.26 -1.04 2.75
C ASN A 73 -8.45 0.19 2.28
N PRO A 74 -7.26 0.46 2.87
CA PRO A 74 -6.50 1.65 2.56
C PRO A 74 -6.27 1.83 1.06
N PHE A 75 -6.60 3.03 0.57
CA PHE A 75 -6.37 3.46 -0.80
C PHE A 75 -5.30 4.55 -0.81
N LEU A 76 -4.22 4.31 -1.56
CA LEU A 76 -3.09 5.22 -1.68
C LEU A 76 -2.86 5.57 -3.14
N VAL A 77 -2.81 6.87 -3.42
CA VAL A 77 -2.53 7.42 -4.74
C VAL A 77 -1.36 8.38 -4.64
N PHE A 78 -0.41 8.24 -5.54
CA PHE A 78 0.75 9.11 -5.64
C PHE A 78 1.26 9.09 -7.08
N ASP A 79 2.04 10.11 -7.42
CA ASP A 79 2.66 10.21 -8.73
C ASP A 79 4.14 9.80 -8.65
N VAL A 80 4.61 9.10 -9.68
CA VAL A 80 5.99 8.62 -9.81
C VAL A 80 6.53 9.07 -11.15
N LYS A 81 7.80 9.47 -11.18
CA LYS A 81 8.52 9.75 -12.43
C LYS A 81 9.11 8.45 -12.97
N ALA A 82 8.81 8.11 -14.22
CA ALA A 82 9.35 6.93 -14.90
C ALA A 82 10.87 6.99 -14.99
N GLY A 83 11.51 5.85 -14.70
CA GLY A 83 12.94 5.68 -14.78
C GLY A 83 13.45 5.60 -16.22
N ASN A 84 14.71 5.17 -16.37
CA ASN A 84 15.36 5.04 -17.68
C ASN A 84 15.05 3.72 -18.39
N LYS A 85 14.53 2.73 -17.66
CA LYS A 85 14.31 1.35 -18.11
C LYS A 85 13.12 0.76 -17.39
N THR A 86 12.55 -0.30 -17.95
CA THR A 86 11.56 -1.12 -17.27
C THR A 86 12.12 -1.65 -15.96
N ALA A 87 11.36 -1.44 -14.88
CA ALA A 87 11.80 -1.78 -13.52
C ALA A 87 10.59 -2.09 -12.62
N PRO A 88 10.78 -2.91 -11.56
CA PRO A 88 9.72 -3.23 -10.63
C PRO A 88 9.40 -2.05 -9.70
N LEU A 89 8.11 -1.90 -9.41
CA LEU A 89 7.57 -1.08 -8.33
C LEU A 89 7.07 -2.03 -7.23
N ASP A 90 7.78 -2.05 -6.11
CA ASP A 90 7.56 -2.95 -5.00
C ASP A 90 6.89 -2.23 -3.83
N PHE A 91 5.79 -2.77 -3.35
CA PHE A 91 5.09 -2.35 -2.14
C PHE A 91 5.43 -3.33 -1.02
N VAL A 92 5.80 -2.79 0.14
CA VAL A 92 5.99 -3.54 1.37
C VAL A 92 5.22 -2.85 2.49
N MET A 93 4.15 -3.49 2.95
CA MET A 93 3.27 -2.97 3.99
C MET A 93 3.40 -3.79 5.26
N TYR A 94 3.43 -3.11 6.40
CA TYR A 94 3.60 -3.69 7.73
C TYR A 94 2.37 -3.38 8.57
N ASP A 95 1.92 -4.34 9.36
CA ASP A 95 0.83 -4.14 10.32
C ASP A 95 1.30 -4.18 11.78
N THR A 96 0.40 -3.79 12.69
CA THR A 96 0.68 -3.79 14.14
C THR A 96 0.70 -5.17 14.78
N LYS A 97 0.36 -6.24 14.04
CA LYS A 97 0.47 -7.63 14.49
C LYS A 97 1.77 -8.30 14.01
N GLY A 98 2.63 -7.57 13.31
CA GLY A 98 3.90 -8.06 12.78
C GLY A 98 3.81 -8.73 11.41
N ASN A 99 2.63 -8.72 10.76
CA ASN A 99 2.51 -9.24 9.40
C ASN A 99 3.14 -8.29 8.38
N ILE A 100 3.66 -8.88 7.30
CA ILE A 100 4.25 -8.16 6.18
C ILE A 100 3.53 -8.59 4.90
N TYR A 101 3.01 -7.60 4.17
CA TYR A 101 2.34 -7.78 2.89
C TYR A 101 3.20 -7.20 1.78
N LYS A 102 3.37 -7.95 0.69
CA LYS A 102 4.24 -7.57 -0.42
C LYS A 102 3.50 -7.65 -1.75
N LYS A 103 3.79 -6.73 -2.66
CA LYS A 103 3.30 -6.75 -4.04
C LYS A 103 4.32 -6.08 -4.95
N SER A 104 4.63 -6.74 -6.06
CA SER A 104 5.48 -6.19 -7.12
C SER A 104 4.66 -6.04 -8.40
N VAL A 105 4.88 -4.95 -9.13
CA VAL A 105 4.39 -4.76 -10.50
C VAL A 105 5.52 -4.22 -11.38
N SER A 106 5.59 -4.67 -12.63
CA SER A 106 6.56 -4.13 -13.59
C SER A 106 6.05 -2.80 -14.16
N ILE A 107 6.87 -1.76 -14.12
CA ILE A 107 6.61 -0.50 -14.83
C ILE A 107 7.33 -0.56 -16.16
N ASN A 108 6.58 -0.74 -17.24
CA ASN A 108 7.13 -0.80 -18.59
C ASN A 108 7.47 0.62 -19.06
N VAL A 109 8.76 0.86 -19.31
CA VAL A 109 9.25 2.14 -19.81
C VAL A 109 9.56 2.01 -21.30
N THR A 110 9.00 2.91 -22.11
CA THR A 110 9.26 3.04 -23.55
C THR A 110 10.19 4.20 -23.84
#